data_AF-A0A944V3V2-F1
#
_entry.id   AF-A0A944V3V2-F1
#
_cell.length_a   1.000
_cell.length_b   1.000
_cell.length_c   1.000
_cell.angle_alpha   90.00
_cell.angle_beta   90.00
_cell.angle_gamma   90.00
#
_symmetry.space_group_name_H-M   'P 1'
#
loop_
_entity.id
_entity.type
_entity.pdbx_description
1 polymer ?
#
loop_
_entity_poly.entity_id
_entity_poly.type
_entity_poly.pdbx_seq_one_letter_code
_entity_poly.pdbx_strand_id
1 'polypeptide(L)' 'RHESIGKGFIGIDAFRLLMSDSRFDDIPLILETPNSEIWADEIKLLYSFVK' A
#
# COMPACT_ATOMS: atom_id res chain seq x y z
N ARG A 1 13.91 0.70 7.92
CA ARG A 1 14.07 -0.29 6.82
C ARG A 1 12.69 -0.58 6.26
N HIS A 2 12.56 -1.04 5.02
CA HIS A 2 11.26 -1.38 4.44
C HIS A 2 10.71 -2.67 5.08
N GLU A 3 9.39 -2.77 5.15
CA GLU A 3 8.64 -3.92 5.63
C GLU A 3 7.41 -4.12 4.77
N SER A 4 6.84 -5.33 4.77
CA SER A 4 5.55 -5.60 4.10
C SER A 4 4.44 -4.70 4.66
N ILE A 5 3.42 -4.45 3.82
CA ILE A 5 2.31 -3.55 4.12
C ILE A 5 1.64 -3.96 5.44
N GLY A 6 1.58 -3.03 6.39
CA GLY A 6 1.00 -3.25 7.72
C GLY A 6 1.83 -4.09 8.69
N LYS A 7 3.05 -4.52 8.33
CA LYS A 7 3.96 -5.26 9.23
C LYS A 7 5.03 -4.39 9.88
N GLY A 8 5.27 -3.20 9.33
CA GLY A 8 6.16 -2.18 9.92
C GLY A 8 5.45 -1.23 10.89
N PHE A 9 6.19 -0.24 11.40
CA PHE A 9 5.72 0.73 12.40
C PHE A 9 4.76 1.80 11.88
N ILE A 10 4.66 1.99 10.56
CA ILE A 10 3.68 2.91 9.94
C ILE A 10 2.25 2.38 10.13
N GLY A 11 2.08 1.06 10.22
CA GLY A 11 0.78 0.41 10.32
C GLY A 11 -0.02 0.44 9.01
N ILE A 12 -1.20 -0.19 9.03
CA ILE A 12 -2.06 -0.32 7.85
C ILE A 12 -2.89 0.94 7.57
N ASP A 13 -3.18 1.75 8.60
CA ASP A 13 -4.08 2.89 8.48
C ASP A 13 -3.54 4.00 7.59
N ALA A 14 -2.21 4.22 7.57
CA ALA A 14 -1.60 5.18 6.66
C ALA A 14 -1.86 4.83 5.18
N PHE A 15 -1.83 3.55 4.84
CA PHE A 15 -2.12 3.09 3.47
C PHE A 15 -3.61 3.21 3.13
N ARG A 16 -4.52 2.99 4.10
CA ARG A 16 -5.94 3.25 3.89
C ARG A 16 -6.20 4.72 3.59
N LEU A 17 -5.57 5.62 4.33
CA LEU A 17 -5.68 7.06 4.10
C LEU A 17 -5.14 7.43 2.73
N LEU A 18 -3.92 6.97 2.39
CA LEU A 18 -3.27 7.23 1.11
C LEU A 18 -4.11 6.75 -0.07
N MET A 19 -4.63 5.52 -0.05
CA MET A 19 -5.43 4.95 -1.14
C MET A 19 -6.82 5.60 -1.30
N SER A 20 -7.26 6.39 -0.32
CA SER A 20 -8.55 7.08 -0.32
C SER A 20 -8.46 8.58 -0.63
N ASP A 21 -7.26 9.08 -0.92
CA ASP A 21 -6.97 10.51 -1.08
C ASP A 21 -6.74 10.85 -2.57
N SER A 22 -7.66 11.65 -3.13
CA SER A 22 -7.68 11.98 -4.56
C SER A 22 -6.46 12.77 -5.05
N ARG A 23 -5.62 13.27 -4.15
CA ARG A 23 -4.35 13.91 -4.53
C ARG A 23 -3.33 12.92 -5.11
N PHE A 24 -3.56 11.62 -4.91
CA PHE A 24 -2.72 10.55 -5.43
C PHE A 24 -3.31 9.86 -6.67
N ASP A 25 -4.48 10.29 -7.14
CA ASP A 25 -5.06 9.81 -8.39
C ASP A 25 -4.16 10.18 -9.58
N ASP A 26 -4.12 9.32 -10.60
CA ASP A 26 -3.28 9.45 -11.79
C ASP A 26 -1.76 9.54 -11.54
N ILE A 27 -1.30 9.19 -10.32
CA ILE A 27 0.12 9.08 -9.96
C ILE A 27 0.51 7.61 -9.81
N PRO A 28 1.64 7.15 -10.38
CA PRO A 28 2.13 5.79 -10.14
C PRO A 28 2.59 5.63 -8.68
N LEU A 29 1.95 4.70 -7.97
CA LEU A 29 2.34 4.28 -6.62
C LEU A 29 3.11 2.95 -6.71
N ILE A 30 4.40 2.97 -6.33
CA ILE A 30 5.31 1.83 -6.52
C ILE A 30 5.57 1.13 -5.18
N LEU A 31 5.40 -0.19 -5.14
CA LEU A 31 5.78 -1.01 -4.00
C LEU A 31 7.27 -1.36 -4.05
N GLU A 32 7.97 -1.09 -2.96
CA GLU A 32 9.36 -1.49 -2.71
C GLU A 32 9.49 -2.30 -1.41
N THR A 33 8.42 -3.05 -1.07
CA THR A 33 8.39 -3.95 0.10
C THR A 33 9.33 -5.15 -0.12
N PRO A 34 9.94 -5.70 0.93
CA PRO A 34 11.04 -6.66 0.80
C PRO A 34 10.62 -8.06 0.31
N ASN A 35 9.34 -8.44 0.43
CA ASN A 35 8.85 -9.75 -0.02
C ASN A 35 8.04 -9.65 -1.32
N SER A 36 8.70 -9.86 -2.44
CA SER A 36 8.06 -9.78 -3.76
C SER A 36 7.09 -10.91 -4.07
N GLU A 37 7.16 -12.04 -3.35
CA GLU A 37 6.27 -13.19 -3.58
C GLU A 37 4.80 -12.87 -3.25
N ILE A 38 4.57 -11.86 -2.40
CA ILE A 38 3.23 -11.45 -1.94
C ILE A 38 2.77 -10.11 -2.54
N TRP A 39 3.50 -9.53 -3.50
CA TRP A 39 3.12 -8.24 -4.08
C TRP A 39 1.72 -8.24 -4.67
N ALA A 40 1.31 -9.34 -5.32
CA ALA A 40 -0.05 -9.46 -5.86
C ALA A 40 -1.13 -9.31 -4.78
N ASP A 41 -0.89 -9.89 -3.60
CA ASP A 41 -1.80 -9.79 -2.46
C ASP A 41 -1.75 -8.40 -1.81
N GLU A 42 -0.58 -7.79 -1.68
CA GLU A 42 -0.42 -6.42 -1.18
C GLU A 42 -1.12 -5.39 -2.10
N ILE A 43 -0.96 -5.53 -3.42
CA ILE A 43 -1.65 -4.70 -4.40
C ILE A 43 -3.17 -4.87 -4.28
N LYS A 44 -3.65 -6.12 -4.21
CA LYS A 44 -5.08 -6.42 -4.04
C LYS A 44 -5.65 -5.81 -2.75
N LEU A 45 -4.88 -5.88 -1.67
CA LEU A 45 -5.23 -5.25 -0.40
C LEU A 45 -5.34 -3.73 -0.53
N LEU A 46 -4.38 -3.06 -1.18
CA LEU A 46 -4.40 -1.62 -1.39
C LEU A 46 -5.61 -1.19 -2.24
N TYR A 47 -5.92 -1.89 -3.32
CA TYR A 47 -7.10 -1.62 -4.14
C TYR A 47 -8.42 -1.83 -3.38
N SER A 48 -8.46 -2.70 -2.36
CA SER A 48 -9.65 -2.85 -1.51
C SER A 48 -9.95 -1.63 -0.63
N PHE A 49 -9.02 -0.68 -0.53
CA PHE A 49 -9.20 0.57 0.23
C PHE A 49 -9.66 1.75 -0.64
N VAL A 50 -9.63 1.62 -1.97
CA VAL A 50 -10.14 2.63 -2.89
C VAL A 50 -11.66 2.72 -2.74
N LYS A 51 -12.19 3.94 -2.67
CA LYS A 51 -13.62 4.22 -2.50
C LYS A 51 -14.29 4.59 -3.81
#